data_AF-A0A7M3WZA6-F1
#
_entry.id   AF-A0A7M3WZA6-F1
#
_cell.length_a   1.000
_cell.length_b   1.000
_cell.length_c   1.000
_cell.angle_alpha   90.00
_cell.angle_beta   90.00
_cell.angle_gamma   90.00
#
_symmetry.space_group_name_H-M   'P 1'
#
loop_
_entity.id
_entity.type
_entity.pdbx_description
1 polymer ?
#
loop_
_entity_poly.entity_id
_entity_poly.type
_entity_poly.pdbx_seq_one_letter_code
_entity_poly.pdbx_strand_id
1 'polypeptide(L)'
;VHSNWKERGQLLARGGNTLVLGNDVLLRFPNVAPNLAGIMCRRGDTLWTRRIQAEHPEWIGNANMALEQRRHEDFHFGTRNGVRGDILGSMLVRLHDRAEEQEKALMQFVFLREAHLISNLKRTLTLLRLMKVDETEQRPLTQLLGELEQTPWPEDLSDQVISFIKTYPLDAVKFQQAQGV
;
A
#
# COMPACT_ATOMS: atom_id res chain seq x y z
N VAL A 1 5.79 -8.37 -27.57
CA VAL A 1 6.12 -7.90 -26.20
C VAL A 1 6.70 -9.09 -25.41
N HIS A 2 7.54 -9.92 -26.02
CA HIS A 2 9.01 -9.88 -26.06
C HIS A 2 9.71 -9.94 -24.69
N SER A 3 10.26 -11.13 -24.43
CA SER A 3 10.97 -11.70 -23.28
C SER A 3 12.18 -10.92 -22.74
N ASN A 4 12.33 -9.65 -23.10
CA ASN A 4 13.46 -8.78 -22.76
C ASN A 4 13.53 -8.44 -21.25
N TRP A 5 12.52 -8.85 -20.46
CA TRP A 5 12.56 -8.75 -19.00
C TRP A 5 13.51 -9.77 -18.36
N LYS A 6 13.86 -10.86 -19.05
CA LYS A 6 14.78 -11.89 -18.54
C LYS A 6 16.21 -11.40 -18.31
N GLU A 7 16.61 -10.30 -18.94
CA GLU A 7 18.00 -9.82 -18.96
C GLU A 7 18.22 -8.59 -18.06
N ARG A 8 17.20 -8.07 -17.37
CA ARG A 8 17.31 -6.82 -16.60
C ARG A 8 17.37 -7.06 -15.10
N GLY A 9 18.60 -7.19 -14.61
CA GLY A 9 18.92 -7.23 -13.19
C GLY A 9 18.65 -5.91 -12.48
N GLN A 10 18.02 -6.06 -11.31
CA GLN A 10 18.15 -5.22 -10.12
C GLN A 10 17.54 -3.82 -10.15
N LEU A 11 16.28 -3.75 -9.68
CA LEU A 11 15.80 -2.85 -8.61
C LEU A 11 14.26 -2.83 -8.64
N LEU A 12 13.62 -3.35 -7.60
CA LEU A 12 12.15 -3.30 -7.46
C LEU A 12 11.66 -1.84 -7.45
N ALA A 13 11.14 -1.38 -8.58
CA ALA A 13 10.52 -0.07 -8.70
C ALA A 13 9.01 -0.16 -8.39
N ARG A 14 8.65 -0.60 -7.17
CA ARG A 14 7.27 -0.70 -6.62
C ARG A 14 6.39 -1.79 -7.29
N GLY A 15 5.51 -2.41 -6.49
CA GLY A 15 4.71 -3.60 -6.84
C GLY A 15 3.71 -3.51 -8.00
N GLY A 16 3.61 -2.38 -8.70
CA GLY A 16 2.81 -2.32 -9.93
C GLY A 16 3.47 -2.99 -11.15
N ASN A 17 4.79 -3.21 -11.11
CA ASN A 17 5.58 -3.72 -12.24
C ASN A 17 6.34 -5.02 -11.93
N THR A 18 5.98 -5.70 -10.83
CA THR A 18 6.61 -6.95 -10.42
C THR A 18 5.90 -8.12 -11.05
N LEU A 19 6.65 -9.01 -11.71
CA LEU A 19 6.15 -10.34 -12.08
C LEU A 19 6.73 -11.39 -11.13
N VAL A 20 5.86 -12.32 -10.74
CA VAL A 20 6.22 -13.53 -10.01
C VAL A 20 6.32 -14.67 -11.00
N LEU A 21 7.45 -15.39 -10.99
CA LEU A 21 7.75 -16.45 -11.95
C LEU A 21 7.49 -17.82 -11.32
N GLY A 22 6.68 -18.63 -11.99
CA GLY A 22 6.37 -20.00 -11.57
C GLY A 22 5.17 -20.08 -10.61
N ASN A 23 4.45 -21.20 -10.69
CA ASN A 23 3.24 -21.42 -9.89
C ASN A 23 3.56 -21.76 -8.42
N ASP A 24 4.77 -22.27 -8.15
CA ASP A 24 5.21 -22.68 -6.82
C ASP A 24 5.18 -21.54 -5.81
N VAL A 25 5.39 -20.31 -6.28
CA VAL A 25 5.38 -19.11 -5.43
C VAL A 25 3.99 -18.88 -4.81
N LEU A 26 2.92 -19.11 -5.59
CA LEU A 26 1.54 -18.98 -5.13
C LEU A 26 1.14 -20.09 -4.16
N LEU A 27 1.82 -21.23 -4.21
CA LEU A 27 1.62 -22.35 -3.30
C LEU A 27 2.40 -22.19 -1.98
N ARG A 28 3.51 -21.45 -1.99
CA ARG A 28 4.42 -21.34 -0.84
C ARG A 28 4.29 -20.03 -0.06
N PHE A 29 3.66 -19.01 -0.63
CA PHE A 29 3.55 -17.70 0.00
C PHE A 29 2.12 -17.16 -0.03
N PRO A 30 1.57 -16.68 1.11
CA PRO A 30 0.24 -16.08 1.13
C PRO A 30 0.22 -14.75 0.37
N ASN A 31 -0.56 -14.69 -0.71
CA ASN A 31 -0.77 -13.48 -1.51
C ASN A 31 -2.03 -12.71 -1.06
N VAL A 32 -2.02 -12.24 0.19
CA VAL A 32 -3.14 -11.48 0.76
C VAL A 32 -2.63 -10.16 1.31
N ALA A 33 -3.28 -9.06 0.92
CA ALA A 33 -3.00 -7.76 1.49
C ALA A 33 -3.51 -7.70 2.95
N PRO A 34 -2.72 -7.19 3.90
CA PRO A 34 -3.13 -7.19 5.29
C PRO A 34 -4.33 -6.29 5.51
N ASN A 35 -5.31 -6.78 6.27
CA ASN A 35 -6.43 -6.01 6.78
C ASN A 35 -6.14 -5.68 8.24
N LEU A 36 -5.89 -4.42 8.53
CA LEU A 36 -5.52 -3.94 9.87
C LEU A 36 -6.62 -3.00 10.36
N ALA A 37 -7.34 -3.41 11.40
CA ALA A 37 -8.47 -2.70 11.99
C ALA A 37 -9.57 -2.32 10.97
N GLY A 38 -9.91 -3.26 10.08
CA GLY A 38 -10.91 -3.05 9.03
C GLY A 38 -10.42 -2.22 7.84
N ILE A 39 -9.14 -1.83 7.82
CA ILE A 39 -8.51 -1.10 6.72
C ILE A 39 -7.67 -2.07 5.91
N MET A 40 -8.13 -2.36 4.70
CA MET A 40 -7.37 -3.13 3.72
C MET A 40 -6.17 -2.32 3.24
N CYS A 41 -4.96 -2.73 3.62
CA CYS A 41 -3.74 -2.11 3.16
C CYS A 41 -3.61 -2.26 1.65
N ARG A 42 -3.26 -1.18 0.96
CA ARG A 42 -2.83 -1.27 -0.43
C ARG A 42 -1.37 -1.69 -0.47
N ARG A 43 -0.91 -2.23 -1.59
CA ARG A 43 0.47 -2.73 -1.78
C ARG A 43 0.84 -4.04 -1.06
N GLY A 44 -0.16 -4.89 -0.78
CA GLY A 44 0.08 -6.23 -0.27
C GLY A 44 0.97 -7.07 -1.20
N ASP A 45 0.79 -6.91 -2.50
CA ASP A 45 1.66 -7.44 -3.56
C ASP A 45 3.14 -7.10 -3.36
N THR A 46 3.45 -5.88 -2.92
CA THR A 46 4.81 -5.39 -2.71
C THR A 46 5.43 -6.01 -1.46
N LEU A 47 4.65 -6.14 -0.38
CA LEU A 47 5.10 -6.83 0.84
C LEU A 47 5.40 -8.30 0.54
N TRP A 48 4.48 -8.96 -0.16
CA TRP A 48 4.61 -10.33 -0.61
C TRP A 48 5.84 -10.53 -1.51
N THR A 49 6.00 -9.67 -2.52
CA THR A 49 7.15 -9.69 -3.43
C THR A 49 8.48 -9.55 -2.69
N ARG A 50 8.58 -8.58 -1.77
CA ARG A 50 9.82 -8.33 -1.01
C ARG A 50 10.23 -9.55 -0.20
N ARG A 51 9.24 -10.23 0.38
CA ARG A 51 9.47 -11.48 1.10
C ARG A 51 10.00 -12.58 0.20
N ILE A 52 9.34 -12.84 -0.92
CA ILE A 52 9.80 -13.85 -1.89
C ILE A 52 11.21 -13.50 -2.35
N GLN A 53 11.51 -12.23 -2.61
CA GLN A 53 12.85 -11.82 -3.00
C GLN A 53 13.92 -12.10 -1.94
N ALA A 54 13.56 -12.04 -0.65
CA ALA A 54 14.50 -12.33 0.44
C ALA A 54 14.84 -13.82 0.56
N GLU A 55 13.90 -14.71 0.22
CA GLU A 55 14.07 -16.17 0.31
C GLU A 55 14.50 -16.81 -1.03
N HIS A 56 13.89 -16.36 -2.13
CA HIS A 56 14.03 -16.85 -3.50
C HIS A 56 14.15 -15.67 -4.49
N PRO A 57 15.29 -14.96 -4.51
CA PRO A 57 15.50 -13.82 -5.39
C PRO A 57 15.32 -14.17 -6.88
N GLU A 58 15.56 -15.43 -7.27
CA GLU A 58 15.39 -15.95 -8.63
C GLU A 58 13.92 -16.02 -9.08
N TRP A 59 12.96 -15.95 -8.15
CA TRP A 59 11.52 -15.99 -8.47
C TRP A 59 10.91 -14.61 -8.74
N ILE A 60 11.65 -13.54 -8.45
CA ILE A 60 11.20 -12.15 -8.60
C ILE A 60 11.96 -11.46 -9.72
N GLY A 61 11.23 -10.89 -10.67
CA GLY A 61 11.78 -10.12 -11.78
C GLY A 61 11.06 -8.80 -12.00
N ASN A 62 11.79 -7.80 -12.50
CA ASN A 62 11.19 -6.58 -13.00
C ASN A 62 10.68 -6.80 -14.42
N ALA A 63 9.42 -6.46 -14.67
CA ALA A 63 8.91 -6.35 -16.03
C ALA A 63 8.80 -4.88 -16.43
N ASN A 64 9.45 -4.53 -17.54
CA ASN A 64 9.25 -3.21 -18.16
C ASN A 64 7.94 -3.23 -18.94
N MET A 65 6.83 -3.12 -18.23
CA MET A 65 5.52 -2.93 -18.83
C MET A 65 5.23 -1.44 -18.94
N ALA A 66 5.28 -0.90 -20.15
CA ALA A 66 4.69 0.39 -20.44
C ALA A 66 3.21 0.16 -20.75
N LEU A 67 2.35 0.32 -19.75
CA LEU A 67 0.90 0.33 -19.96
C LEU A 67 0.47 1.73 -20.36
N GLU A 68 -0.32 1.82 -21.43
CA GLU A 68 -0.97 3.07 -21.81
C GLU A 68 -1.93 3.48 -20.67
N GLN A 69 -1.57 4.54 -19.94
CA GLN A 69 -2.43 5.06 -18.89
C GLN A 69 -3.53 5.91 -19.51
N ARG A 70 -4.70 5.30 -19.73
CA ARG A 70 -5.92 6.05 -20.02
C ARG A 70 -6.49 6.55 -18.70
N ARG A 71 -6.54 7.87 -18.54
CA ARG A 71 -7.26 8.47 -17.41
C ARG A 71 -8.73 8.16 -17.60
N HIS A 72 -9.37 7.62 -16.57
CA HIS A 72 -10.82 7.50 -16.54
C HIS A 72 -11.43 8.90 -16.63
N GLU A 73 -12.52 9.03 -17.40
CA GLU A 73 -13.28 10.30 -17.49
C GLU A 73 -13.86 10.66 -16.12
N ASP A 74 -14.22 9.65 -15.32
CA ASP A 74 -14.71 9.81 -13.96
C ASP A 74 -13.53 9.90 -12.97
N PHE A 75 -13.26 11.11 -12.47
CA PHE A 75 -12.32 11.32 -11.39
C PHE A 75 -12.99 11.13 -10.02
N HIS A 76 -12.46 10.19 -9.23
CA HIS A 76 -12.87 9.99 -7.84
C HIS A 76 -11.67 10.16 -6.91
N PHE A 77 -11.84 10.96 -5.85
CA PHE A 77 -10.83 11.13 -4.81
C PHE A 77 -10.61 9.86 -3.95
N GLY A 78 -11.44 8.84 -4.13
CA GLY A 78 -11.43 7.61 -3.35
C GLY A 78 -12.22 7.74 -2.04
N THR A 79 -12.13 6.71 -1.20
CA THR A 79 -12.78 6.68 0.11
C THR A 79 -11.75 6.90 1.22
N ARG A 80 -12.20 7.34 2.40
CA ARG A 80 -11.36 7.41 3.60
C ARG A 80 -10.53 6.13 3.82
N ASN A 81 -11.18 4.96 3.78
CA ASN A 81 -10.49 3.68 3.99
C ASN A 81 -9.51 3.36 2.85
N GLY A 82 -9.81 3.74 1.60
CA GLY A 82 -8.89 3.57 0.48
C GLY A 82 -7.61 4.38 0.65
N VAL A 83 -7.75 5.66 0.99
CA VAL A 83 -6.63 6.58 1.27
C VAL A 83 -5.81 6.09 2.46
N ARG A 84 -6.47 5.71 3.55
CA ARG A 84 -5.81 5.17 4.75
C ARG A 84 -5.07 3.87 4.47
N GLY A 85 -5.67 2.97 3.69
CA GLY A 85 -5.03 1.74 3.22
C GLY A 85 -3.78 2.00 2.38
N ASP A 86 -3.79 3.04 1.54
CA ASP A 86 -2.61 3.49 0.77
C ASP A 86 -1.50 4.06 1.66
N ILE A 87 -1.86 4.88 2.65
CA ILE A 87 -0.90 5.44 3.61
C ILE A 87 -0.27 4.30 4.42
N LEU A 88 -1.09 3.45 5.05
CA LEU A 88 -0.65 2.39 5.93
C LEU A 88 0.20 1.36 5.18
N GLY A 89 -0.29 0.87 4.04
CA GLY A 89 0.46 -0.06 3.21
C GLY A 89 1.78 0.51 2.68
N SER A 90 1.81 1.79 2.31
CA SER A 90 3.06 2.46 1.92
C SER A 90 4.06 2.56 3.06
N MET A 91 3.61 2.78 4.30
CA MET A 91 4.50 2.85 5.47
C MET A 91 5.00 1.46 5.86
N LEU A 92 4.13 0.45 5.87
CA LEU A 92 4.52 -0.95 6.11
C LEU A 92 5.61 -1.40 5.13
N VAL A 93 5.43 -1.15 3.83
CA VAL A 93 6.46 -1.49 2.82
C VAL A 93 7.78 -0.80 3.13
N ARG A 94 7.78 0.50 3.45
CA ARG A 94 9.02 1.26 3.69
C ARG A 94 9.77 0.81 4.94
N LEU A 95 9.05 0.33 5.93
CA LEU A 95 9.61 -0.03 7.24
C LEU A 95 9.97 -1.51 7.33
N HIS A 96 9.52 -2.33 6.37
CA HIS A 96 9.91 -3.74 6.24
C HIS A 96 11.43 -3.96 6.33
N ASP A 97 12.25 -3.03 5.81
CA ASP A 97 13.71 -3.19 5.74
C ASP A 97 14.46 -2.57 6.95
N ARG A 98 13.78 -2.00 7.96
CA ARG A 98 14.43 -1.23 9.04
C ARG A 98 14.35 -1.92 10.40
N ALA A 99 15.41 -2.58 10.83
CA ALA A 99 15.39 -3.55 11.94
C ALA A 99 15.05 -3.04 13.36
N GLU A 100 15.00 -1.73 13.65
CA GLU A 100 14.86 -1.25 15.04
C GLU A 100 13.86 -0.08 15.15
N GLU A 101 13.02 -0.12 16.20
CA GLU A 101 12.00 0.88 16.58
C GLU A 101 10.87 1.14 15.56
N GLN A 102 10.41 0.08 14.87
CA GLN A 102 9.46 0.20 13.77
C GLN A 102 8.06 0.69 14.17
N GLU A 103 7.50 0.23 15.29
CA GLU A 103 6.05 0.32 15.54
C GLU A 103 5.57 1.75 15.85
N LYS A 104 6.18 2.39 16.86
CA LYS A 104 5.86 3.78 17.23
C LYS A 104 6.23 4.76 16.12
N ALA A 105 7.37 4.54 15.47
CA ALA A 105 7.79 5.33 14.33
C ALA A 105 6.80 5.18 13.16
N LEU A 106 6.34 3.96 12.86
CA LEU A 106 5.34 3.69 11.81
C LEU A 106 4.06 4.47 12.07
N MET A 107 3.50 4.34 13.27
CA MET A 107 2.25 5.02 13.61
C MET A 107 2.39 6.54 13.54
N GLN A 108 3.51 7.07 14.03
CA GLN A 108 3.81 8.50 13.90
C GLN A 108 3.89 8.94 12.43
N PHE A 109 4.55 8.16 11.56
CA PHE A 109 4.63 8.48 10.13
C PHE A 109 3.28 8.36 9.42
N VAL A 110 2.45 7.39 9.79
CA VAL A 110 1.09 7.23 9.25
C VAL A 110 0.26 8.46 9.57
N PHE A 111 0.22 8.87 10.84
CA PHE A 111 -0.54 10.04 11.28
C PHE A 111 -0.01 11.34 10.66
N LEU A 112 1.31 11.51 10.62
CA LEU A 112 1.93 12.67 9.98
C LEU A 112 1.58 12.75 8.49
N ARG A 113 1.54 11.61 7.80
CA ARG A 113 1.22 11.57 6.37
C ARG A 113 -0.24 11.88 6.09
N GLU A 114 -1.17 11.42 6.94
CA GLU A 114 -2.57 11.83 6.85
C GLU A 114 -2.74 13.32 7.16
N ALA A 115 -2.07 13.84 8.19
CA ALA A 115 -2.11 15.27 8.52
C ALA A 115 -1.61 16.15 7.36
N HIS A 116 -0.52 15.75 6.70
CA HIS A 116 -0.03 16.43 5.49
C HIS A 116 -1.04 16.35 4.34
N LEU A 117 -1.71 15.22 4.15
CA LEU A 117 -2.76 15.09 3.15
C LEU A 117 -3.92 16.04 3.45
N ILE A 118 -4.44 16.05 4.68
CA ILE A 118 -5.50 16.96 5.13
C ILE A 118 -5.10 18.42 4.86
N SER A 119 -3.87 18.81 5.21
CA SER A 119 -3.35 20.17 4.94
C SER A 119 -3.35 20.50 3.45
N ASN A 120 -2.93 19.56 2.59
CA ASN A 120 -2.92 19.76 1.15
C ASN A 120 -4.33 19.82 0.55
N LEU A 121 -5.26 19.00 1.04
CA LEU A 121 -6.67 19.03 0.60
C LEU A 121 -7.33 20.36 1.00
N LYS A 122 -7.05 20.89 2.20
CA LYS A 122 -7.50 22.24 2.61
C LYS A 122 -6.99 23.33 1.67
N ARG A 123 -5.68 23.33 1.39
CA ARG A 123 -5.08 24.31 0.46
C ARG A 123 -5.70 24.21 -0.93
N THR A 124 -5.92 22.98 -1.41
CA THR A 124 -6.56 22.73 -2.70
C THR A 124 -7.97 23.30 -2.71
N LEU A 125 -8.77 23.05 -1.67
CA LEU A 125 -10.13 23.58 -1.56
C LEU A 125 -10.13 25.12 -1.52
N THR A 126 -9.20 25.74 -0.78
CA THR A 126 -9.02 27.20 -0.79
C THR A 126 -8.73 27.73 -2.19
N LEU A 127 -7.84 27.06 -2.94
CA LEU A 127 -7.50 27.47 -4.30
C LEU A 127 -8.70 27.36 -5.24
N LEU A 128 -9.45 26.26 -5.20
CA LEU A 128 -10.66 26.06 -6.01
C LEU A 128 -11.69 27.18 -5.76
N ARG A 129 -11.87 27.58 -4.48
CA ARG A 129 -12.74 28.70 -4.11
C ARG A 129 -12.25 30.03 -4.69
N LEU A 130 -10.95 30.31 -4.61
CA LEU A 130 -10.36 31.54 -5.19
C LEU A 130 -10.50 31.58 -6.72
N MET A 131 -10.40 30.42 -7.37
CA MET A 131 -10.61 30.26 -8.80
C MET A 131 -12.09 30.27 -9.22
N LYS A 132 -13.02 30.35 -8.26
CA LYS A 132 -14.47 30.31 -8.49
C LYS A 132 -14.93 29.05 -9.23
N VAL A 133 -14.29 27.92 -8.96
CA VAL A 133 -14.72 26.61 -9.44
C VAL A 133 -16.10 26.29 -8.85
N ASP A 134 -16.96 25.63 -9.62
CA ASP A 134 -18.32 25.31 -9.18
C ASP A 134 -18.33 24.45 -7.89
N GLU A 135 -19.30 24.69 -7.01
CA GLU A 135 -19.42 23.95 -5.74
C GLU A 135 -19.66 22.46 -5.96
N THR A 136 -20.32 22.07 -7.06
CA THR A 136 -20.54 20.67 -7.42
C THR A 136 -19.23 19.94 -7.71
N GLU A 137 -18.26 20.61 -8.35
CA GLU A 137 -16.92 20.08 -8.60
C GLU A 137 -16.07 20.05 -7.31
N GLN A 138 -16.33 20.95 -6.36
CA GLN A 138 -15.66 20.96 -5.05
C GLN A 138 -16.20 19.91 -4.06
N ARG A 139 -17.43 19.42 -4.28
CA ARG A 139 -18.13 18.54 -3.33
C ARG A 139 -17.37 17.25 -3.01
N PRO A 140 -16.81 16.50 -3.98
CA PRO A 140 -16.07 15.27 -3.68
C PRO A 140 -14.85 15.50 -2.78
N LEU A 141 -14.11 16.60 -3.01
CA LEU A 141 -12.97 16.99 -2.18
C LEU A 141 -13.42 17.35 -0.77
N THR A 142 -14.50 18.14 -0.66
CA THR A 142 -15.06 18.59 0.62
C THR A 142 -15.53 17.40 1.45
N GLN A 143 -16.18 16.42 0.82
CA GLN A 143 -16.61 15.20 1.48
C GLN A 143 -15.44 14.38 2.01
N LEU A 144 -14.44 14.08 1.17
CA LEU A 144 -13.27 13.31 1.61
C LEU A 144 -12.53 14.01 2.75
N LEU A 145 -12.34 15.33 2.64
CA LEU A 145 -11.70 16.13 3.69
C LEU A 145 -12.49 16.02 5.00
N GLY A 146 -13.81 16.19 4.97
CA GLY A 146 -14.66 16.03 6.15
C GLY A 146 -14.58 14.63 6.76
N GLU A 147 -14.61 13.57 5.94
CA GLU A 147 -14.47 12.18 6.41
C GLU A 147 -13.14 11.93 7.12
N LEU A 148 -12.03 12.47 6.59
CA LEU A 148 -10.69 12.34 7.18
C LEU A 148 -10.56 13.12 8.49
N GLU A 149 -11.15 14.31 8.60
CA GLU A 149 -11.06 15.15 9.79
C GLU A 149 -11.95 14.65 10.94
N GLN A 150 -13.13 14.15 10.61
CA GLN A 150 -14.14 13.80 11.61
C GLN A 150 -14.06 12.34 12.05
N THR A 151 -13.45 11.47 11.24
CA THR A 151 -13.28 10.07 11.64
C THR A 151 -11.87 9.85 12.17
N PRO A 152 -11.67 9.51 13.45
CA PRO A 152 -10.37 9.07 13.94
C PRO A 152 -9.94 7.74 13.28
N TRP A 153 -8.67 7.38 13.42
CA TRP A 153 -8.24 6.01 13.15
C TRP A 153 -8.83 5.05 14.17
N PRO A 154 -8.98 3.75 13.84
CA PRO A 154 -9.41 2.74 14.80
C PRO A 154 -8.46 2.70 16.01
N GLU A 155 -9.03 2.58 17.21
CA GLU A 155 -8.26 2.60 18.47
C GLU A 155 -7.30 1.40 18.59
N ASP A 156 -7.70 0.26 18.05
CA ASP A 156 -6.95 -0.99 18.05
C ASP A 156 -5.91 -1.09 16.92
N LEU A 157 -5.82 -0.09 16.03
CA LEU A 157 -4.93 -0.14 14.89
C LEU A 157 -3.47 -0.34 15.29
N SER A 158 -3.01 0.35 16.34
CA SER A 158 -1.64 0.22 16.80
C SER A 158 -1.35 -1.23 17.19
N ASP A 159 -2.22 -1.84 18.00
CA ASP A 159 -2.05 -3.22 18.46
C ASP A 159 -2.12 -4.21 17.30
N GLN A 160 -3.00 -3.99 16.32
CA GLN A 160 -3.08 -4.83 15.13
C GLN A 160 -1.84 -4.71 14.24
N VAL A 161 -1.28 -3.51 14.07
CA VAL A 161 -0.02 -3.30 13.33
C VAL A 161 1.13 -4.01 14.03
N ILE A 162 1.21 -3.89 15.35
CA ILE A 162 2.23 -4.54 16.20
C ILE A 162 2.12 -6.07 16.05
N SER A 163 0.91 -6.60 16.19
CA SER A 163 0.63 -8.02 16.01
C SER A 163 1.05 -8.48 14.62
N PHE A 164 0.64 -7.76 13.58
CA PHE A 164 1.00 -8.08 12.20
C PHE A 164 2.51 -8.09 11.98
N ILE A 165 3.27 -7.07 12.42
CA ILE A 165 4.72 -7.02 12.23
C ILE A 165 5.39 -8.24 12.89
N LYS A 166 4.91 -8.68 14.05
CA LYS A 166 5.44 -9.83 14.80
C LYS A 166 5.03 -11.17 14.20
N THR A 167 3.79 -11.33 13.73
CA THR A 167 3.28 -12.60 13.22
C THR A 167 3.54 -12.80 11.73
N TYR A 168 3.66 -11.73 10.95
CA TYR A 168 3.82 -11.80 9.50
C TYR A 168 4.96 -12.74 9.05
N PRO A 169 6.14 -12.75 9.70
CA PRO A 169 7.18 -13.75 9.40
C PRO A 169 6.71 -15.18 9.70
N LEU A 170 6.05 -15.41 10.84
CA LEU A 170 5.60 -16.72 11.32
C LEU A 170 4.42 -17.29 10.50
N ASP A 171 3.53 -16.43 10.02
CA ASP A 171 2.30 -16.84 9.34
C ASP A 171 2.59 -17.49 7.99
N ALA A 172 3.67 -17.12 7.28
CA ALA A 172 4.02 -17.88 6.08
C ALA A 172 4.76 -19.19 6.38
N VAL A 173 5.46 -19.31 7.51
CA VAL A 173 5.99 -20.63 7.92
C VAL A 173 4.84 -21.59 8.18
N LYS A 174 3.80 -21.12 8.88
CA LYS A 174 2.56 -21.90 9.06
C LYS A 174 1.87 -22.21 7.73
N PHE A 175 1.83 -21.25 6.82
CA PHE A 175 1.25 -21.45 5.48
C PHE A 175 2.00 -22.55 4.71
N GLN A 176 3.33 -22.53 4.70
CA GLN A 176 4.17 -23.57 4.06
C GLN A 176 3.94 -24.94 4.70
N GLN A 177 3.95 -25.02 6.04
CA GLN A 177 3.69 -26.26 6.77
C GLN A 177 2.30 -26.85 6.48
N ALA A 178 1.27 -26.01 6.34
CA ALA A 178 -0.08 -26.44 6.01
C ALA A 178 -0.21 -27.00 4.57
N GLN A 179 0.69 -26.59 3.66
CA GLN A 179 0.73 -27.09 2.28
C GLN A 179 1.54 -28.40 2.14
N GLY A 180 2.12 -28.91 3.23
CA GLY A 180 2.93 -30.13 3.21
C GLY A 180 4.27 -29.98 2.48
N VAL A 181 4.79 -28.76 2.40
CA VAL A 181 6.09 -28.40 1.78
C VAL A 181 7.17 -28.34 2.85
#